data_AF-A0A1V9Z5J9-F1
#
_entry.id   AF-A0A1V9Z5J9-F1
#
_cell.length_a   1.000
_cell.length_b   1.000
_cell.length_c   1.000
_cell.angle_alpha   90.00
_cell.angle_beta   90.00
_cell.angle_gamma   90.00
#
_symmetry.space_group_name_H-M   'P 1'
#
loop_
_entity.id
_entity.type
_entity.pdbx_description
1 polymer ?
#
loop_
_entity_poly.entity_id
_entity_poly.type
_entity_poly.pdbx_seq_one_letter_code
_entity_poly.pdbx_strand_id
1 'polypeptide(L)'
;MSVVPTLYRALLRVAKGFYLNEQAGRSIYAGVRSGGLIPYAGVQTDWKNEQSFRMHLDALGPRDVQKMEWKDVVAATRLKFTAESRLNRNERIDRGFLALKNLGNHNALVRTCLENGAFDPKYRPPGLLYRVGDVVDVQGLGKGVICSWYFPKLKYAKERKLKVKYMVLLHTDKTAPEDRWKLYRVHQERIHLAEIPAPISNPSLIFYFDGFEDGRHVPSAALAQRFPEDVKPTPASILPTIMQLQNADEEELTKYLTSPDKTIVNFTKVALEAIWSNEAGENAKQELESALDQLESSEAAAEGISAIEKLVQAHPDWAHALEKLAMAHLAEENFKDAHRLFQRVLDLKPNHFRALSGLATCAVRLRDWNLAHDTASKLIRISPESAIALKVLAKVDEALYHLL
;
A
#
# COMPACT_ATOMS: atom_id res chain seq x y z
N MET A 1 37.96 -1.26 29.58
CA MET A 1 36.58 -0.79 29.32
C MET A 1 35.70 -2.00 29.00
N SER A 2 34.53 -2.15 29.62
CA SER A 2 33.61 -3.26 29.29
C SER A 2 33.10 -3.10 27.85
N VAL A 3 33.20 -4.16 27.04
CA VAL A 3 32.83 -4.15 25.61
C VAL A 3 31.34 -3.90 25.41
N VAL A 4 30.49 -4.45 26.29
CA VAL A 4 29.03 -4.41 26.15
C VAL A 4 28.45 -2.99 26.25
N PRO A 5 28.77 -2.16 27.27
CA PRO A 5 28.31 -0.77 27.34
C PRO A 5 28.77 0.09 26.15
N THR A 6 30.00 -0.10 25.67
CA THR A 6 30.53 0.66 24.52
C THR A 6 29.79 0.28 23.24
N LEU A 7 29.61 -1.01 22.98
CA LEU A 7 28.86 -1.53 21.84
C LEU A 7 27.41 -1.06 21.86
N TYR A 8 26.75 -1.11 23.03
CA TYR A 8 25.40 -0.60 23.21
C TYR A 8 25.27 0.89 22.87
N ARG A 9 26.18 1.73 23.38
CA ARG A 9 26.19 3.18 23.05
C ARG A 9 26.42 3.44 21.56
N ALA A 10 27.31 2.68 20.93
CA ALA A 10 27.55 2.78 19.49
C ALA A 10 26.29 2.41 18.70
N LEU A 11 25.64 1.30 19.05
CA LEU A 11 24.42 0.84 18.40
C LEU A 11 23.28 1.85 18.55
N LEU A 12 23.10 2.45 19.74
CA LEU A 12 22.12 3.52 19.93
C LEU A 12 22.35 4.73 19.02
N ARG A 13 23.60 5.15 18.81
CA ARG A 13 23.88 6.28 17.90
C ARG A 13 23.49 5.96 16.46
N VAL A 14 23.80 4.76 15.99
CA VAL A 14 23.45 4.33 14.63
C VAL A 14 21.94 4.11 14.50
N ALA A 15 21.29 3.53 15.51
CA ALA A 15 19.84 3.37 15.57
C ALA A 15 19.11 4.73 15.58
N LYS A 16 19.67 5.76 16.22
CA LYS A 16 19.13 7.13 16.15
C LYS A 16 19.16 7.68 14.72
N GLY A 17 20.23 7.41 13.97
CA GLY A 17 20.31 7.79 12.55
C GLY A 17 19.22 7.11 11.71
N PHE A 18 19.02 5.80 11.92
CA PHE A 18 17.95 5.04 11.28
C PHE A 18 16.57 5.61 11.62
N TYR A 19 16.29 5.81 12.90
CA TYR A 19 15.03 6.39 13.39
C TYR A 19 14.72 7.75 12.76
N LEU A 20 15.69 8.68 12.73
CA LEU A 20 15.49 10.00 12.15
C LEU A 20 15.24 9.94 10.64
N ASN A 21 15.89 9.01 9.95
CA ASN A 21 15.67 8.78 8.53
C ASN A 21 14.24 8.23 8.28
N GLU A 22 13.81 7.23 9.05
CA GLU A 22 12.45 6.66 8.95
C GLU A 22 11.37 7.71 9.23
N GLN A 23 11.52 8.52 10.30
CA GLN A 23 10.61 9.63 10.62
C GLN A 23 10.53 10.69 9.51
N ALA A 24 11.63 10.87 8.77
CA ALA A 24 11.68 11.78 7.63
C ALA A 24 11.22 11.13 6.30
N GLY A 25 10.73 9.89 6.32
CA GLY A 25 10.34 9.15 5.11
C GLY A 25 11.52 8.75 4.22
N ARG A 26 12.74 8.71 4.78
CA ARG A 26 13.99 8.43 4.06
C ARG A 26 14.41 7.01 4.34
N SER A 27 14.17 6.13 3.39
CA SER A 27 14.55 4.73 3.51
C SER A 27 14.85 4.15 2.14
N ILE A 28 15.45 2.97 2.10
CA ILE A 28 15.65 2.21 0.85
C ILE A 28 14.28 1.91 0.25
N TYR A 29 13.31 1.50 1.08
CA TYR A 29 11.92 1.30 0.66
C TYR A 29 11.35 2.55 -0.03
N ALA A 30 11.39 3.71 0.62
CA ALA A 30 10.89 4.95 0.04
C ALA A 30 11.70 5.39 -1.20
N GLY A 31 13.01 5.12 -1.21
CA GLY A 31 13.89 5.39 -2.35
C GLY A 31 13.51 4.58 -3.58
N VAL A 32 13.23 3.29 -3.42
CA VAL A 32 12.74 2.41 -4.51
C VAL A 32 11.35 2.87 -4.94
N ARG A 33 10.43 3.07 -4.00
CA ARG A 33 9.04 3.41 -4.32
C ARG A 33 8.88 4.76 -5.02
N SER A 34 9.75 5.71 -4.70
CA SER A 34 9.80 7.00 -5.40
C SER A 34 10.48 6.94 -6.77
N GLY A 35 11.09 5.82 -7.17
CA GLY A 35 11.96 5.77 -8.34
C GLY A 35 13.19 6.67 -8.21
N GLY A 36 13.52 7.12 -6.99
CA GLY A 36 14.73 7.86 -6.67
C GLY A 36 15.96 6.96 -6.61
N LEU A 37 15.77 5.69 -6.24
CA LEU A 37 16.78 4.65 -6.22
C LEU A 37 16.60 3.74 -7.42
N ILE A 38 17.52 3.82 -8.38
CA ILE A 38 17.55 2.92 -9.53
C ILE A 38 17.92 1.52 -9.03
N PRO A 39 17.29 0.43 -9.52
CA PRO A 39 17.69 -0.93 -9.19
C PRO A 39 19.19 -1.16 -9.39
N TYR A 40 19.86 -1.69 -8.38
CA TYR A 40 21.28 -2.07 -8.40
C TYR A 40 21.47 -3.49 -7.87
N ALA A 41 22.64 -4.08 -8.14
CA ALA A 41 22.97 -5.41 -7.64
C ALA A 41 22.98 -5.40 -6.10
N GLY A 42 22.03 -6.10 -5.47
CA GLY A 42 21.89 -6.16 -4.01
C GLY A 42 20.81 -5.26 -3.41
N VAL A 43 20.11 -4.44 -4.20
CA VAL A 43 19.00 -3.60 -3.71
C VAL A 43 17.93 -4.41 -2.98
N GLN A 44 17.69 -5.63 -3.46
CA GLN A 44 16.78 -6.58 -2.83
C GLN A 44 17.27 -6.93 -1.43
N THR A 45 18.53 -7.37 -1.30
CA THR A 45 19.12 -7.75 0.00
C THR A 45 19.12 -6.59 0.99
N ASP A 46 19.46 -5.39 0.54
CA ASP A 46 19.49 -4.21 1.42
C ASP A 46 18.08 -3.83 1.88
N TRP A 47 17.11 -3.91 0.98
CA TRP A 47 15.72 -3.72 1.31
C TRP A 47 15.20 -4.81 2.27
N LYS A 48 15.53 -6.09 2.02
CA LYS A 48 15.22 -7.23 2.91
C LYS A 48 15.75 -6.98 4.33
N ASN A 49 16.97 -6.48 4.44
CA ASN A 49 17.58 -6.14 5.73
C ASN A 49 16.85 -4.99 6.43
N GLU A 50 16.48 -3.93 5.69
CA GLU A 50 15.69 -2.82 6.23
C GLU A 50 14.35 -3.28 6.80
N GLN A 51 13.58 -4.08 6.04
CA GLN A 51 12.28 -4.59 6.52
C GLN A 51 12.44 -5.50 7.73
N SER A 52 13.48 -6.35 7.75
CA SER A 52 13.78 -7.15 8.93
C SER A 52 14.06 -6.28 10.16
N PHE A 53 14.75 -5.14 10.01
CA PHE A 53 14.95 -4.21 11.12
C PHE A 53 13.64 -3.59 11.61
N ARG A 54 12.76 -3.19 10.68
CA ARG A 54 11.43 -2.68 11.01
C ARG A 54 10.63 -3.70 11.83
N MET A 55 10.49 -4.92 11.34
CA MET A 55 9.75 -5.98 12.06
C MET A 55 10.32 -6.29 13.45
N HIS A 56 11.65 -6.30 13.60
CA HIS A 56 12.28 -6.51 14.91
C HIS A 56 12.07 -5.35 15.89
N LEU A 57 11.84 -4.13 15.39
CA LEU A 57 11.46 -2.97 16.20
C LEU A 57 9.95 -3.02 16.53
N ASP A 58 9.12 -3.41 15.56
CA ASP A 58 7.66 -3.54 15.70
C ASP A 58 7.24 -4.61 16.72
N ALA A 59 8.04 -5.67 16.90
CA ALA A 59 7.78 -6.70 17.91
C ALA A 59 7.76 -6.18 19.36
N LEU A 60 8.17 -4.91 19.57
CA LEU A 60 8.33 -4.28 20.88
C LEU A 60 7.56 -2.95 21.03
N GLY A 61 6.74 -2.58 20.04
CA GLY A 61 5.99 -1.31 20.01
C GLY A 61 4.77 -1.36 19.09
N PRO A 62 4.05 -0.23 18.87
CA PRO A 62 2.93 -0.20 17.94
C PRO A 62 3.37 -0.63 16.53
N ARG A 63 2.49 -1.30 15.78
CA ARG A 63 2.72 -2.00 14.49
C ARG A 63 3.19 -1.12 13.31
N ASP A 64 3.67 0.08 13.58
CA ASP A 64 4.06 1.07 12.58
C ASP A 64 5.33 1.78 13.04
N VAL A 65 6.47 1.45 12.41
CA VAL A 65 7.78 2.07 12.67
C VAL A 65 7.73 3.60 12.57
N GLN A 66 6.83 4.17 11.76
CA GLN A 66 6.67 5.63 11.65
C GLN A 66 5.98 6.24 12.86
N LYS A 67 5.28 5.45 13.67
CA LYS A 67 4.63 5.87 14.93
C LYS A 67 5.38 5.43 16.17
N MET A 68 6.51 4.72 16.03
CA MET A 68 7.35 4.36 17.16
C MET A 68 8.00 5.61 17.75
N GLU A 69 8.05 5.69 19.07
CA GLU A 69 8.78 6.74 19.76
C GLU A 69 10.25 6.34 19.95
N TRP A 70 11.14 7.33 20.11
CA TRP A 70 12.57 7.05 20.36
C TRP A 70 12.78 6.12 21.56
N LYS A 71 11.93 6.20 22.60
CA LYS A 71 11.97 5.33 23.78
C LYS A 71 11.78 3.85 23.43
N ASP A 72 10.98 3.54 22.42
CA ASP A 72 10.66 2.17 22.00
C ASP A 72 11.87 1.57 21.27
N VAL A 73 12.54 2.37 20.43
CA VAL A 73 13.81 2.00 19.77
C VAL A 73 14.91 1.74 20.80
N VAL A 74 14.99 2.55 21.86
CA VAL A 74 15.94 2.34 22.96
C VAL A 74 15.64 1.03 23.69
N ALA A 75 14.38 0.76 24.01
CA ALA A 75 13.96 -0.49 24.66
C ALA A 75 14.32 -1.71 23.80
N ALA A 76 14.02 -1.66 22.51
CA ALA A 76 14.36 -2.71 21.55
C ALA A 76 15.86 -2.95 21.41
N THR A 77 16.64 -1.87 21.37
CA THR A 77 18.10 -1.97 21.34
C THR A 77 18.65 -2.58 22.63
N ARG A 78 18.07 -2.23 23.78
CA ARG A 78 18.49 -2.73 25.09
C ARG A 78 18.23 -4.23 25.23
N LEU A 79 17.08 -4.72 24.78
CA LEU A 79 16.69 -6.14 24.84
C LEU A 79 17.69 -7.06 24.13
N LYS A 80 18.40 -6.58 23.11
CA LYS A 80 19.46 -7.35 22.45
C LYS A 80 20.66 -7.68 23.35
N PHE A 81 20.81 -6.99 24.49
CA PHE A 81 21.93 -7.15 25.42
C PHE A 81 21.52 -7.63 26.82
N THR A 82 20.23 -7.83 27.11
CA THR A 82 19.76 -8.27 28.44
C THR A 82 20.01 -9.76 28.71
N ALA A 83 19.99 -10.15 29.98
CA ALA A 83 20.32 -11.51 30.45
C ALA A 83 19.19 -12.53 30.30
N GLU A 84 17.96 -12.08 30.03
CA GLU A 84 16.77 -12.92 29.88
C GLU A 84 16.73 -13.72 28.56
N SER A 85 17.66 -13.46 27.63
CA SER A 85 17.75 -14.25 26.41
C SER A 85 18.41 -15.61 26.68
N ARG A 86 17.92 -16.67 26.05
CA ARG A 86 18.53 -18.03 26.08
C ARG A 86 19.97 -18.10 25.50
N LEU A 87 20.49 -16.99 24.94
CA LEU A 87 21.80 -16.93 24.28
C LEU A 87 22.94 -16.65 25.27
N ASN A 88 24.10 -17.22 24.99
CA ASN A 88 25.29 -16.96 25.81
C ASN A 88 25.84 -15.53 25.59
N ARG A 89 26.81 -15.11 26.41
CA ARG A 89 27.33 -13.74 26.39
C ARG A 89 28.05 -13.39 25.07
N ASN A 90 28.81 -14.33 24.50
CA ASN A 90 29.59 -14.07 23.28
C ASN A 90 28.67 -13.94 22.07
N GLU A 91 27.68 -14.82 21.94
CA GLU A 91 26.66 -14.73 20.89
C GLU A 91 25.89 -13.40 20.92
N ARG A 92 25.59 -12.88 22.11
CA ARG A 92 24.96 -11.55 22.25
C ARG A 92 25.86 -10.42 21.76
N ILE A 93 27.16 -10.50 22.06
CA ILE A 93 28.14 -9.52 21.60
C ILE A 93 28.28 -9.58 20.06
N ASP A 94 28.39 -10.79 19.50
CA ASP A 94 28.52 -11.00 18.05
C ASP A 94 27.28 -10.49 17.30
N ARG A 95 26.08 -10.80 17.80
CA ARG A 95 24.83 -10.22 17.26
C ARG A 95 24.79 -8.71 17.37
N GLY A 96 25.30 -8.13 18.46
CA GLY A 96 25.41 -6.69 18.66
C GLY A 96 26.33 -6.03 17.62
N PHE A 97 27.50 -6.63 17.34
CA PHE A 97 28.41 -6.15 16.30
C PHE A 97 27.82 -6.30 14.90
N LEU A 98 27.15 -7.41 14.61
CA LEU A 98 26.47 -7.63 13.34
C LEU A 98 25.37 -6.59 13.12
N ALA A 99 24.55 -6.32 14.14
CA ALA A 99 23.52 -5.27 14.08
C ALA A 99 24.14 -3.88 13.86
N LEU A 100 25.23 -3.56 14.55
CA LEU A 100 25.94 -2.29 14.37
C LEU A 100 26.45 -2.13 12.93
N LYS A 101 27.08 -3.17 12.39
CA LYS A 101 27.59 -3.19 11.02
C LYS A 101 26.47 -2.99 10.01
N ASN A 102 25.38 -3.77 10.13
CA ASN A 102 24.30 -3.73 9.16
C ASN A 102 23.54 -2.39 9.19
N LEU A 103 23.22 -1.86 10.37
CA LEU A 103 22.60 -0.54 10.50
C LEU A 103 23.53 0.58 10.02
N GLY A 104 24.84 0.44 10.26
CA GLY A 104 25.85 1.38 9.76
C GLY A 104 25.87 1.43 8.24
N ASN A 105 25.91 0.27 7.59
CA ASN A 105 25.86 0.14 6.14
C ASN A 105 24.56 0.70 5.56
N HIS A 106 23.42 0.38 6.17
CA HIS A 106 22.12 0.91 5.76
C HIS A 106 22.08 2.44 5.81
N ASN A 107 22.48 3.05 6.94
CA ASN A 107 22.53 4.50 7.07
C ASN A 107 23.48 5.17 6.07
N ALA A 108 24.61 4.51 5.74
CA ALA A 108 25.53 4.99 4.72
C ALA A 108 24.87 4.98 3.33
N LEU A 109 24.11 3.93 3.01
CA LEU A 109 23.39 3.83 1.74
C LEU A 109 22.28 4.90 1.62
N VAL A 110 21.51 5.12 2.68
CA VAL A 110 20.51 6.22 2.72
C VAL A 110 21.19 7.58 2.52
N ARG A 111 22.38 7.79 3.10
CA ARG A 111 23.15 9.03 2.87
C ARG A 111 23.56 9.19 1.40
N THR A 112 24.05 8.14 0.75
CA THR A 112 24.34 8.17 -0.68
C THR A 112 23.09 8.45 -1.52
N CYS A 113 21.92 7.92 -1.12
CA CYS A 113 20.65 8.24 -1.78
C CYS A 113 20.29 9.73 -1.63
N LEU A 114 20.50 10.31 -0.44
CA LEU A 114 20.29 11.74 -0.19
C LEU A 114 21.22 12.62 -1.04
N GLU A 115 22.51 12.28 -1.10
CA GLU A 115 23.49 13.00 -1.93
C GLU A 115 23.14 12.99 -3.42
N ASN A 116 22.46 11.93 -3.89
CA ASN A 116 21.97 11.81 -5.25
C ASN A 116 20.58 12.44 -5.49
N GLY A 117 19.98 13.04 -4.46
CA GLY A 117 18.65 13.64 -4.53
C GLY A 117 17.53 12.62 -4.75
N ALA A 118 17.65 11.41 -4.20
CA ALA A 118 16.64 10.36 -4.34
C ALA A 118 15.31 10.72 -3.65
N PHE A 119 15.34 11.61 -2.66
CA PHE A 119 14.15 12.03 -1.89
C PHE A 119 13.72 13.46 -2.20
N ASP A 120 14.44 14.18 -3.07
CA ASP A 120 14.15 15.58 -3.36
C ASP A 120 12.92 15.69 -4.27
N PRO A 121 11.99 16.64 -3.97
CA PRO A 121 10.85 16.89 -4.83
C PRO A 121 11.31 17.45 -6.18
N LYS A 122 10.64 17.01 -7.25
CA LYS A 122 10.82 17.48 -8.62
C LYS A 122 9.60 18.26 -9.05
N TYR A 123 9.82 19.54 -9.33
CA TYR A 123 8.79 20.45 -9.84
C TYR A 123 8.71 20.38 -11.35
N ARG A 124 7.48 20.32 -11.88
CA ARG A 124 7.20 20.03 -13.28
C ARG A 124 7.53 21.27 -14.12
N PRO A 125 8.48 21.20 -15.06
CA PRO A 125 8.75 22.32 -15.94
C PRO A 125 7.64 22.46 -17.00
N PRO A 126 7.47 23.67 -17.56
CA PRO A 126 6.52 23.88 -18.66
C PRO A 126 6.92 23.04 -19.89
N GLY A 127 5.92 22.46 -20.56
CA GLY A 127 6.11 21.69 -21.81
C GLY A 127 6.21 20.17 -21.66
N LEU A 128 6.14 19.63 -20.45
CA LEU A 128 5.93 18.19 -20.25
C LEU A 128 4.49 17.82 -20.61
N LEU A 129 4.32 16.85 -21.50
CA LEU A 129 2.99 16.42 -21.96
C LEU A 129 2.33 15.43 -21.01
N TYR A 130 3.13 14.55 -20.40
CA TYR A 130 2.60 13.43 -19.61
C TYR A 130 3.00 13.51 -18.14
N ARG A 131 2.19 12.95 -17.26
CA ARG A 131 2.36 12.90 -15.81
C ARG A 131 2.70 11.50 -15.35
N VAL A 132 3.35 11.40 -14.19
CA VAL A 132 3.50 10.10 -13.50
C VAL A 132 2.11 9.47 -13.26
N GLY A 133 2.00 8.17 -13.54
CA GLY A 133 0.75 7.40 -13.46
C GLY A 133 -0.08 7.37 -14.74
N ASP A 134 0.25 8.15 -15.77
CA ASP A 134 -0.47 8.11 -17.04
C ASP A 134 -0.22 6.79 -17.78
N VAL A 135 -1.30 6.20 -18.30
CA VAL A 135 -1.24 5.04 -19.19
C VAL A 135 -0.95 5.53 -20.61
N VAL A 136 0.07 4.95 -21.23
CA VAL A 136 0.60 5.40 -22.51
C VAL A 136 0.89 4.27 -23.47
N ASP A 137 0.75 4.56 -24.76
CA ASP A 137 1.22 3.75 -25.87
C ASP A 137 2.57 4.28 -26.36
N VAL A 138 3.60 3.44 -26.26
CA VAL A 138 4.96 3.78 -26.68
C VAL A 138 5.27 3.16 -28.02
N GLN A 139 5.65 4.01 -28.99
CA GLN A 139 6.01 3.57 -30.34
C GLN A 139 7.11 2.50 -30.32
N GLY A 140 6.76 1.31 -30.81
CA GLY A 140 7.65 0.15 -30.90
C GLY A 140 7.87 -0.62 -29.59
N LEU A 141 7.18 -0.25 -28.50
CA LEU A 141 7.28 -0.94 -27.20
C LEU A 141 5.90 -1.36 -26.64
N GLY A 142 4.81 -0.76 -27.09
CA GLY A 142 3.46 -1.08 -26.67
C GLY A 142 2.98 -0.28 -25.45
N LYS A 143 1.96 -0.80 -24.76
CA LYS A 143 1.32 -0.16 -23.61
C LYS A 143 2.24 -0.13 -22.39
N GLY A 144 2.17 0.93 -21.60
CA GLY A 144 2.88 1.06 -20.34
C GLY A 144 2.36 2.20 -19.48
N VAL A 145 3.06 2.46 -18.39
CA VAL A 145 2.77 3.57 -17.47
C VAL A 145 4.03 4.39 -17.21
N ILE A 146 3.84 5.69 -17.05
CA ILE A 146 4.93 6.61 -16.73
C ILE A 146 5.26 6.54 -15.24
N CYS A 147 6.48 6.13 -14.91
CA CYS A 147 6.97 6.06 -13.53
C CYS A 147 7.74 7.33 -13.12
N SER A 148 8.44 7.98 -14.04
CA SER A 148 9.16 9.23 -13.76
C SER A 148 9.59 9.96 -15.02
N TRP A 149 10.11 11.17 -14.86
CA TRP A 149 10.78 11.94 -15.91
C TRP A 149 12.07 12.58 -15.40
N TYR A 150 12.99 12.85 -16.32
CA TYR A 150 14.25 13.53 -16.03
C TYR A 150 14.84 14.23 -17.25
N PHE A 151 15.66 15.24 -16.99
CA PHE A 151 16.48 15.91 -17.99
C PHE A 151 17.91 15.37 -17.91
N PRO A 152 18.47 14.79 -18.98
CA PRO A 152 19.83 14.29 -18.98
C PRO A 152 20.83 15.41 -18.68
N LYS A 153 21.63 15.28 -17.61
CA LYS A 153 22.73 16.21 -17.34
C LYS A 153 23.90 15.85 -18.27
N LEU A 154 24.18 16.68 -19.27
CA LEU A 154 25.36 16.53 -20.12
C LEU A 154 26.50 17.38 -19.56
N LYS A 155 27.59 16.73 -19.12
CA LYS A 155 28.75 17.36 -18.47
C LYS A 155 29.44 18.45 -19.32
N TYR A 156 29.17 18.49 -20.63
CA TYR A 156 29.79 19.42 -21.61
C TYR A 156 28.81 20.03 -22.61
N ALA A 157 27.49 19.95 -22.38
CA ALA A 157 26.55 20.56 -23.32
C ALA A 157 26.44 22.07 -23.07
N LYS A 158 27.17 22.85 -23.87
CA LYS A 158 26.83 24.25 -24.14
C LYS A 158 25.39 24.28 -24.68
N GLU A 159 24.46 24.73 -23.85
CA GLU A 159 23.15 25.30 -24.23
C GLU A 159 22.31 24.58 -25.31
N ARG A 160 22.41 23.25 -25.45
CA ARG A 160 21.38 22.50 -26.20
C ARG A 160 20.16 22.35 -25.30
N LYS A 161 18.98 22.74 -25.80
CA LYS A 161 17.67 22.46 -25.21
C LYS A 161 17.61 20.99 -24.78
N LEU A 162 17.79 20.72 -23.49
CA LEU A 162 17.80 19.37 -22.95
C LEU A 162 16.41 18.77 -23.18
N LYS A 163 16.35 17.69 -23.97
CA LYS A 163 15.10 16.97 -24.20
C LYS A 163 14.77 16.13 -22.98
N VAL A 164 13.53 16.21 -22.52
CA VAL A 164 13.02 15.36 -21.44
C VAL A 164 13.04 13.88 -21.87
N LYS A 165 13.34 13.01 -20.92
CA LYS A 165 13.14 11.57 -21.05
C LYS A 165 12.18 11.09 -19.98
N TYR A 166 11.25 10.24 -20.39
CA TYR A 166 10.34 9.54 -19.51
C TYR A 166 10.87 8.14 -19.23
N MET A 167 10.65 7.66 -18.01
CA MET A 167 10.87 6.28 -17.61
C MET A 167 9.51 5.58 -17.62
N VAL A 168 9.36 4.61 -18.52
CA VAL A 168 8.11 3.88 -18.73
C VAL A 168 8.30 2.44 -18.31
N LEU A 169 7.35 1.93 -17.51
CA LEU A 169 7.23 0.51 -17.23
C LEU A 169 6.16 -0.08 -18.15
N LEU A 170 6.51 -1.11 -18.92
CA LEU A 170 5.63 -1.68 -19.94
C LEU A 170 4.69 -2.74 -19.36
N HIS A 171 3.58 -2.95 -20.05
CA HIS A 171 2.69 -4.10 -19.86
C HIS A 171 3.47 -5.40 -20.15
N THR A 172 3.32 -6.39 -19.30
CA THR A 172 3.97 -7.69 -19.45
C THR A 172 2.90 -8.76 -19.53
N ASP A 173 2.60 -9.22 -20.75
CA ASP A 173 1.72 -10.38 -20.92
C ASP A 173 2.47 -11.69 -20.63
N LYS A 174 3.73 -11.79 -21.08
CA LYS A 174 4.54 -13.05 -21.08
C LYS A 174 6.06 -12.83 -21.16
N THR A 175 6.63 -11.76 -20.60
CA THR A 175 8.08 -11.49 -20.73
C THR A 175 8.93 -12.28 -19.73
N ALA A 176 10.18 -12.54 -20.11
CA ALA A 176 11.18 -13.16 -19.24
C ALA A 176 11.33 -12.38 -17.91
N PRO A 177 11.66 -13.05 -16.79
CA PRO A 177 11.78 -12.42 -15.48
C PRO A 177 12.66 -11.17 -15.46
N GLU A 178 13.73 -11.13 -16.27
CA GLU A 178 14.62 -9.97 -16.40
C GLU A 178 13.95 -8.70 -16.92
N ASP A 179 12.93 -8.80 -17.77
CA ASP A 179 12.29 -7.63 -18.39
C ASP A 179 11.21 -6.99 -17.51
N ARG A 180 10.74 -7.67 -16.46
CA ARG A 180 9.67 -7.17 -15.57
C ARG A 180 10.04 -5.85 -14.89
N TRP A 181 11.33 -5.67 -14.58
CA TRP A 181 11.88 -4.55 -13.82
C TRP A 181 12.43 -3.42 -14.70
N LYS A 182 12.43 -3.63 -16.01
CA LYS A 182 13.14 -2.79 -16.95
C LYS A 182 12.36 -1.52 -17.21
N LEU A 183 12.86 -0.42 -16.67
CA LEU A 183 12.35 0.92 -16.98
C LEU A 183 12.94 1.42 -18.30
N TYR A 184 12.08 1.61 -19.29
CA TYR A 184 12.46 2.09 -20.61
C TYR A 184 12.61 3.61 -20.61
N ARG A 185 13.75 4.09 -21.12
CA ARG A 185 14.04 5.51 -21.31
C ARG A 185 13.49 5.96 -22.66
N VAL A 186 12.39 6.70 -22.65
CA VAL A 186 11.64 7.06 -23.86
C VAL A 186 11.61 8.58 -24.04
N HIS A 187 11.73 9.02 -25.28
CA HIS A 187 11.57 10.41 -25.68
C HIS A 187 10.09 10.77 -25.75
N GLN A 188 9.73 12.00 -25.35
CA GLN A 188 8.34 12.46 -25.31
C GLN A 188 7.62 12.26 -26.66
N GLU A 189 8.32 12.46 -27.77
CA GLU A 189 7.77 12.35 -29.14
C GLU A 189 7.36 10.92 -29.54
N ARG A 190 7.79 9.90 -28.78
CA ARG A 190 7.46 8.48 -29.02
C ARG A 190 6.30 7.97 -28.17
N ILE A 191 5.71 8.82 -27.34
CA ILE A 191 4.69 8.47 -26.36
C ILE A 191 3.35 9.03 -26.85
N HIS A 192 2.27 8.29 -26.68
CA HIS A 192 0.90 8.74 -26.90
C HIS A 192 0.06 8.33 -25.69
N LEU A 193 -0.91 9.15 -25.28
CA LEU A 193 -1.84 8.72 -24.24
C LEU A 193 -2.71 7.57 -24.79
N ALA A 194 -2.97 6.57 -23.95
CA ALA A 194 -3.87 5.49 -24.34
C ALA A 194 -5.29 6.04 -24.50
N GLU A 195 -5.96 5.69 -25.61
CA GLU A 195 -7.34 6.13 -25.89
C GLU A 195 -8.33 5.61 -24.85
N ILE A 196 -8.15 4.35 -24.45
CA ILE A 196 -8.92 3.70 -23.38
C ILE A 196 -7.90 3.22 -22.33
N PRO A 197 -7.66 4.01 -21.27
CA PRO A 197 -6.68 3.65 -20.26
C PRO A 197 -7.19 2.46 -19.44
N ALA A 198 -6.48 1.35 -19.54
CA ALA A 198 -6.71 0.14 -18.74
C ALA A 198 -5.54 -0.08 -17.77
N PRO A 199 -5.77 -0.76 -16.63
CA PRO A 199 -4.71 -1.16 -15.73
C PRO A 199 -3.60 -1.91 -16.46
N ILE A 200 -2.35 -1.55 -16.18
CA ILE A 200 -1.19 -2.23 -16.75
C ILE A 200 -0.91 -3.46 -15.91
N SER A 201 -0.77 -4.63 -16.55
CA SER A 201 -0.37 -5.85 -15.88
C SER A 201 1.15 -5.94 -15.88
N ASN A 202 1.77 -5.52 -14.78
CA ASN A 202 3.19 -5.74 -14.53
C ASN A 202 3.42 -5.86 -13.00
N PRO A 203 3.96 -6.99 -12.50
CA PRO A 203 4.18 -7.20 -11.07
C PRO A 203 5.06 -6.14 -10.40
N SER A 204 5.95 -5.47 -11.15
CA SER A 204 6.83 -4.43 -10.62
C SER A 204 6.12 -3.08 -10.40
N LEU A 205 4.85 -2.94 -10.79
CA LEU A 205 4.07 -1.71 -10.53
C LEU A 205 3.83 -1.46 -9.06
N ILE A 206 3.72 -2.53 -8.28
CA ILE A 206 3.48 -2.51 -6.84
C ILE A 206 4.49 -1.67 -6.06
N PHE A 207 5.69 -1.48 -6.62
CA PHE A 207 6.72 -0.63 -6.03
C PHE A 207 6.43 0.85 -6.24
N TYR A 208 5.81 1.24 -7.35
CA TYR A 208 5.64 2.64 -7.71
C TYR A 208 4.23 3.16 -7.43
N PHE A 209 3.22 2.29 -7.50
CA PHE A 209 1.81 2.67 -7.51
C PHE A 209 0.98 1.86 -6.49
N ASP A 210 -0.05 2.51 -5.97
CA ASP A 210 -0.95 2.06 -4.91
C ASP A 210 -2.38 1.78 -5.45
N GLY A 211 -2.48 1.44 -6.73
CA GLY A 211 -3.71 1.07 -7.44
C GLY A 211 -3.97 1.87 -8.70
N PHE A 212 -5.21 1.79 -9.21
CA PHE A 212 -5.63 2.40 -10.46
C PHE A 212 -7.00 3.07 -10.31
N GLU A 213 -7.08 4.37 -10.59
CA GLU A 213 -8.29 5.20 -10.44
C GLU A 213 -8.37 6.24 -11.57
N ASP A 214 -9.57 6.51 -12.07
CA ASP A 214 -9.83 7.48 -13.16
C ASP A 214 -8.92 7.33 -14.39
N GLY A 215 -8.61 6.09 -14.79
CA GLY A 215 -7.74 5.83 -15.94
C GLY A 215 -6.24 6.10 -15.68
N ARG A 216 -5.82 6.29 -14.43
CA ARG A 216 -4.43 6.55 -14.05
C ARG A 216 -4.00 5.63 -12.91
N HIS A 217 -2.73 5.26 -12.90
CA HIS A 217 -2.14 4.61 -11.74
C HIS A 217 -1.91 5.63 -10.62
N VAL A 218 -2.37 5.30 -9.42
CA VAL A 218 -2.24 6.15 -8.24
C VAL A 218 -0.80 6.05 -7.73
N PRO A 219 0.00 7.12 -7.77
CA PRO A 219 1.39 7.07 -7.30
C PRO A 219 1.45 6.72 -5.82
N SER A 220 2.41 5.89 -5.43
CA SER A 220 2.67 5.65 -4.02
C SER A 220 3.03 6.93 -3.28
N ALA A 221 2.83 6.97 -1.95
CA ALA A 221 3.14 8.16 -1.16
C ALA A 221 4.56 8.71 -1.41
N ALA A 222 5.56 7.83 -1.52
CA ALA A 222 6.94 8.22 -1.81
C ALA A 222 7.12 8.79 -3.23
N LEU A 223 6.42 8.22 -4.21
CA LEU A 223 6.43 8.71 -5.60
C LEU A 223 5.71 10.05 -5.73
N ALA A 224 4.58 10.20 -5.05
CA ALA A 224 3.83 11.44 -4.94
C ALA A 224 4.65 12.56 -4.30
N GLN A 225 5.38 12.29 -3.21
CA GLN A 225 6.29 13.25 -2.58
C GLN A 225 7.40 13.73 -3.52
N ARG A 226 7.90 12.82 -4.37
CA ARG A 226 8.94 13.16 -5.36
C ARG A 226 8.39 13.91 -6.57
N PHE A 227 7.14 13.67 -6.98
CA PHE A 227 6.50 14.34 -8.12
C PHE A 227 5.16 14.99 -7.72
N PRO A 228 5.17 15.99 -6.82
CA PRO A 228 3.95 16.50 -6.19
C PRO A 228 2.95 17.11 -7.18
N GLU A 229 3.43 17.68 -8.29
CA GLU A 229 2.57 18.32 -9.31
C GLU A 229 1.97 17.34 -10.34
N ASP A 230 2.47 16.09 -10.36
CA ASP A 230 1.96 15.05 -11.27
C ASP A 230 0.78 14.29 -10.64
N VAL A 231 0.66 14.33 -9.32
CA VAL A 231 -0.46 13.77 -8.55
C VAL A 231 -1.70 14.63 -8.80
N LYS A 232 -2.86 14.01 -8.99
CA LYS A 232 -4.12 14.77 -8.97
C LYS A 232 -4.25 15.38 -7.57
N PRO A 233 -4.48 16.70 -7.42
CA PRO A 233 -4.74 17.24 -6.11
C PRO A 233 -5.95 16.51 -5.53
N THR A 234 -5.76 15.85 -4.38
CA THR A 234 -6.89 15.35 -3.61
C THR A 234 -7.74 16.58 -3.29
N PRO A 235 -9.04 16.60 -3.68
CA PRO A 235 -9.89 17.73 -3.33
C PRO A 235 -9.78 17.97 -1.83
N ALA A 236 -9.65 19.23 -1.43
CA ALA A 236 -9.53 19.58 -0.02
C ALA A 236 -10.71 18.93 0.73
N SER A 237 -10.41 18.18 1.79
CA SER A 237 -11.45 17.55 2.57
C SER A 237 -12.37 18.62 3.13
N ILE A 238 -13.61 18.65 2.63
CA ILE A 238 -14.66 19.44 3.24
C ILE A 238 -14.99 18.74 4.55
N LEU A 239 -14.85 19.44 5.67
CA LEU A 239 -15.33 18.94 6.96
C LEU A 239 -16.84 19.21 7.01
N PRO A 240 -17.71 18.20 6.88
CA PRO A 240 -19.14 18.42 6.97
C PRO A 240 -19.53 18.81 8.39
N THR A 241 -20.59 19.60 8.51
CA THR A 241 -21.31 19.75 9.77
C THR A 241 -22.07 18.46 10.10
N ILE A 242 -22.43 18.25 11.38
CA ILE A 242 -23.22 17.08 11.80
C ILE A 242 -24.53 16.98 11.01
N MET A 243 -25.21 18.11 10.77
CA MET A 243 -26.44 18.16 9.97
C MET A 243 -26.22 17.75 8.50
N GLN A 244 -25.10 18.16 7.90
CA GLN A 244 -24.77 17.74 6.54
C GLN A 244 -24.50 16.24 6.48
N LEU A 245 -23.78 15.69 7.46
CA LEU A 245 -23.47 14.26 7.48
C LEU A 245 -24.72 13.40 7.67
N GLN A 246 -25.69 13.85 8.47
CA GLN A 246 -26.95 13.14 8.70
C GLN A 246 -27.89 13.13 7.49
N ASN A 247 -27.85 14.17 6.65
CA ASN A 247 -28.73 14.33 5.50
C ASN A 247 -28.03 14.02 4.16
N ALA A 248 -26.74 13.69 4.18
CA ALA A 248 -25.97 13.39 3.00
C ALA A 248 -26.47 12.11 2.33
N ASP A 249 -26.54 12.13 1.01
CA ASP A 249 -26.79 10.95 0.22
C ASP A 249 -25.55 10.05 0.15
N GLU A 250 -25.70 8.88 -0.47
CA GLU A 250 -24.60 7.92 -0.59
C GLU A 250 -23.38 8.51 -1.33
N GLU A 251 -23.59 9.30 -2.39
CA GLU A 251 -22.51 9.85 -3.19
C GLU A 251 -21.70 10.88 -2.39
N GLU A 252 -22.37 11.75 -1.63
CA GLU A 252 -21.75 12.70 -0.71
C GLU A 252 -21.01 11.99 0.43
N LEU A 253 -21.62 10.97 1.02
CA LEU A 253 -20.99 10.19 2.09
C LEU A 253 -19.70 9.51 1.61
N THR A 254 -19.66 8.99 0.37
CA THR A 254 -18.42 8.40 -0.15
C THR A 254 -17.26 9.41 -0.26
N LYS A 255 -17.55 10.71 -0.43
CA LYS A 255 -16.52 11.77 -0.45
C LYS A 255 -15.96 12.04 0.95
N TYR A 256 -16.77 11.87 2.00
CA TYR A 256 -16.34 12.05 3.39
C TYR A 256 -15.49 10.88 3.93
N LEU A 257 -15.48 9.73 3.24
CA LEU A 257 -14.63 8.59 3.60
C LEU A 257 -13.12 8.91 3.55
N THR A 258 -12.70 9.90 2.76
CA THR A 258 -11.29 10.33 2.68
C THR A 258 -10.96 11.51 3.60
N SER A 259 -11.86 11.85 4.54
CA SER A 259 -11.64 12.95 5.49
C SER A 259 -10.46 12.66 6.43
N PRO A 260 -9.64 13.67 6.79
CA PRO A 260 -8.59 13.51 7.78
C PRO A 260 -9.15 13.34 9.21
N ASP A 261 -10.41 13.72 9.45
CA ASP A 261 -11.07 13.55 10.74
C ASP A 261 -11.70 12.15 10.85
N LYS A 262 -11.17 11.37 11.79
CA LYS A 262 -11.60 10.00 12.09
C LYS A 262 -13.06 9.92 12.52
N THR A 263 -13.53 10.92 13.24
CA THR A 263 -14.90 10.98 13.77
C THR A 263 -15.88 11.06 12.61
N ILE A 264 -15.59 11.94 11.65
CA ILE A 264 -16.36 12.06 10.40
C ILE A 264 -16.35 10.74 9.64
N VAL A 265 -15.17 10.14 9.41
CA VAL A 265 -15.07 8.85 8.70
C VAL A 265 -15.89 7.75 9.38
N ASN A 266 -15.86 7.66 10.71
CA ASN A 266 -16.64 6.65 11.44
C ASN A 266 -18.14 6.89 11.34
N PHE A 267 -18.61 8.13 11.51
CA PHE A 267 -20.03 8.45 11.32
C PHE A 267 -20.49 8.20 9.87
N THR A 268 -19.67 8.57 8.89
CA THR A 268 -19.92 8.29 7.48
C THR A 268 -20.05 6.81 7.20
N LYS A 269 -19.18 5.97 7.77
CA LYS A 269 -19.27 4.50 7.63
C LYS A 269 -20.58 3.95 8.20
N VAL A 270 -20.99 4.41 9.39
CA VAL A 270 -22.25 4.00 10.01
C VAL A 270 -23.45 4.44 9.17
N ALA A 271 -23.44 5.67 8.64
CA ALA A 271 -24.49 6.16 7.77
C ALA A 271 -24.60 5.35 6.46
N LEU A 272 -23.46 5.06 5.82
CA LEU A 272 -23.41 4.21 4.63
C LEU A 272 -23.92 2.79 4.92
N GLU A 273 -23.53 2.18 6.04
CA GLU A 273 -24.04 0.86 6.45
C GLU A 273 -25.56 0.87 6.67
N ALA A 274 -26.10 1.92 7.26
CA ALA A 274 -27.55 2.09 7.41
C ALA A 274 -28.25 2.21 6.05
N ILE A 275 -27.67 2.96 5.10
CA ILE A 275 -28.22 3.06 3.74
C ILE A 275 -28.20 1.68 3.07
N TRP A 276 -27.04 1.04 2.99
CA TRP A 276 -26.88 -0.25 2.30
C TRP A 276 -27.73 -1.37 2.90
N SER A 277 -27.88 -1.40 4.23
CA SER A 277 -28.73 -2.42 4.88
C SER A 277 -30.23 -2.23 4.64
N ASN A 278 -30.69 -1.02 4.34
CA ASN A 278 -32.11 -0.73 4.13
C ASN A 278 -32.54 -0.78 2.64
N GLU A 279 -31.61 -0.95 1.69
CA GLU A 279 -31.89 -0.93 0.24
C GLU A 279 -32.92 -1.99 -0.22
N ALA A 280 -32.98 -3.15 0.42
CA ALA A 280 -33.92 -4.23 0.09
C ALA A 280 -35.26 -4.14 0.86
N GLY A 281 -35.43 -3.14 1.72
CA GLY A 281 -36.62 -2.96 2.57
C GLY A 281 -36.57 -3.69 3.91
N GLU A 282 -37.47 -3.31 4.81
CA GLU A 282 -37.45 -3.75 6.22
C GLU A 282 -37.67 -5.27 6.38
N ASN A 283 -38.55 -5.87 5.58
CA ASN A 283 -38.80 -7.31 5.65
C ASN A 283 -37.56 -8.12 5.27
N ALA A 284 -36.90 -7.77 4.16
CA ALA A 284 -35.69 -8.45 3.70
C ALA A 284 -34.54 -8.28 4.71
N LYS A 285 -34.47 -7.11 5.37
CA LYS A 285 -33.52 -6.86 6.45
C LYS A 285 -33.79 -7.73 7.67
N GLN A 286 -35.03 -7.86 8.13
CA GLN A 286 -35.39 -8.74 9.24
C GLN A 286 -35.12 -10.21 8.92
N GLU A 287 -35.40 -10.64 7.69
CA GLU A 287 -35.05 -11.99 7.21
C GLU A 287 -33.53 -12.21 7.21
N LEU A 288 -32.74 -11.21 6.80
CA LEU A 288 -31.29 -11.27 6.84
C LEU A 288 -30.77 -11.33 8.28
N GLU A 289 -31.29 -10.52 9.19
CA GLU A 289 -30.94 -10.55 10.61
C GLU A 289 -31.22 -11.94 11.22
N SER A 290 -32.40 -12.50 10.96
CA SER A 290 -32.74 -13.86 11.41
C SER A 290 -31.79 -14.93 10.81
N ALA A 291 -31.37 -14.77 9.56
CA ALA A 291 -30.42 -15.69 8.93
C ALA A 291 -29.01 -15.57 9.50
N LEU A 292 -28.60 -14.37 9.92
CA LEU A 292 -27.33 -14.13 10.60
C LEU A 292 -27.31 -14.72 12.01
N ASP A 293 -28.41 -14.61 12.76
CA ASP A 293 -28.53 -15.26 14.06
C ASP A 293 -28.40 -16.80 13.96
N GLN A 294 -28.96 -17.39 12.90
CA GLN A 294 -28.77 -18.82 12.59
C GLN A 294 -27.32 -19.15 12.23
N LEU A 295 -26.63 -18.25 11.51
CA LEU A 295 -25.23 -18.42 11.13
C LEU A 295 -24.29 -18.46 12.34
N GLU A 296 -24.57 -17.67 13.37
CA GLU A 296 -23.79 -17.66 14.63
C GLU A 296 -24.00 -18.93 15.46
N SER A 297 -25.12 -19.63 15.28
CA SER A 297 -25.39 -20.92 15.90
C SER A 297 -24.67 -22.06 15.16
N SER A 298 -23.75 -22.75 15.83
CA SER A 298 -22.98 -23.86 15.22
C SER A 298 -23.83 -25.00 14.68
N GLU A 299 -25.06 -25.20 15.18
CA GLU A 299 -25.97 -26.26 14.72
C GLU A 299 -26.78 -25.84 13.48
N ALA A 300 -27.04 -24.54 13.31
CA ALA A 300 -27.89 -23.98 12.26
C ALA A 300 -27.12 -23.17 11.20
N ALA A 301 -25.78 -23.18 11.24
CA ALA A 301 -24.95 -22.35 10.37
C ALA A 301 -25.23 -22.58 8.86
N ALA A 302 -25.42 -23.84 8.45
CA ALA A 302 -25.74 -24.18 7.07
C ALA A 302 -27.12 -23.67 6.63
N GLU A 303 -28.10 -23.64 7.54
CA GLU A 303 -29.44 -23.09 7.26
C GLU A 303 -29.37 -21.57 7.12
N GLY A 304 -28.58 -20.90 7.97
CA GLY A 304 -28.32 -19.46 7.87
C GLY A 304 -27.71 -19.08 6.51
N ILE A 305 -26.69 -19.80 6.05
CA ILE A 305 -26.11 -19.58 4.69
C ILE A 305 -27.17 -19.76 3.61
N SER A 306 -27.95 -20.84 3.67
CA SER A 306 -29.01 -21.09 2.67
C SER A 306 -30.07 -20.00 2.66
N ALA A 307 -30.43 -19.45 3.82
CA ALA A 307 -31.36 -18.33 3.93
C ALA A 307 -30.77 -17.05 3.30
N ILE A 308 -29.49 -16.75 3.55
CA ILE A 308 -28.80 -15.61 2.91
C ILE A 308 -28.72 -15.82 1.39
N GLU A 309 -28.44 -17.02 0.90
CA GLU A 309 -28.42 -17.32 -0.55
C GLU A 309 -29.77 -17.03 -1.21
N LYS A 310 -30.89 -17.39 -0.56
CA LYS A 310 -32.23 -17.08 -1.06
C LYS A 310 -32.49 -15.57 -1.11
N LEU A 311 -32.04 -14.83 -0.10
CA LEU A 311 -32.14 -13.37 -0.08
C LEU A 311 -31.32 -12.73 -1.21
N VAL A 312 -30.11 -13.23 -1.47
CA VAL A 312 -29.28 -12.78 -2.60
C VAL A 312 -29.94 -13.13 -3.95
N GLN A 313 -30.65 -14.25 -4.06
CA GLN A 313 -31.41 -14.59 -5.28
C GLN A 313 -32.61 -13.65 -5.49
N ALA A 314 -33.33 -13.31 -4.42
CA ALA A 314 -34.46 -12.39 -4.46
C ALA A 314 -34.02 -10.93 -4.71
N HIS A 315 -32.87 -10.54 -4.15
CA HIS A 315 -32.30 -9.20 -4.23
C HIS A 315 -30.85 -9.24 -4.75
N PRO A 316 -30.66 -9.52 -6.05
CA PRO A 316 -29.33 -9.76 -6.64
C PRO A 316 -28.36 -8.59 -6.49
N ASP A 317 -28.87 -7.36 -6.42
CA ASP A 317 -28.05 -6.14 -6.36
C ASP A 317 -28.00 -5.54 -4.94
N TRP A 318 -28.47 -6.28 -3.92
CA TRP A 318 -28.38 -5.85 -2.54
C TRP A 318 -26.98 -6.10 -1.98
N ALA A 319 -26.16 -5.06 -1.99
CA ALA A 319 -24.75 -5.11 -1.59
C ALA A 319 -24.55 -5.66 -0.16
N HIS A 320 -25.48 -5.37 0.76
CA HIS A 320 -25.38 -5.83 2.15
C HIS A 320 -25.54 -7.35 2.27
N ALA A 321 -26.55 -7.97 1.64
CA ALA A 321 -26.70 -9.43 1.68
C ALA A 321 -25.57 -10.15 0.95
N LEU A 322 -25.11 -9.60 -0.19
CA LEU A 322 -23.93 -10.12 -0.89
C LEU A 322 -22.68 -10.09 0.01
N GLU A 323 -22.49 -9.01 0.77
CA GLU A 323 -21.40 -8.89 1.75
C GLU A 323 -21.50 -9.93 2.87
N LYS A 324 -22.70 -10.17 3.40
CA LYS A 324 -22.93 -11.21 4.42
C LYS A 324 -22.66 -12.62 3.90
N LEU A 325 -23.12 -12.93 2.70
CA LEU A 325 -22.83 -14.23 2.08
C LEU A 325 -21.33 -14.40 1.83
N ALA A 326 -20.65 -13.35 1.36
CA ALA A 326 -19.21 -13.37 1.15
C ALA A 326 -18.43 -13.59 2.46
N MET A 327 -18.87 -12.96 3.55
CA MET A 327 -18.29 -13.17 4.88
C MET A 327 -18.49 -14.61 5.38
N ALA A 328 -19.67 -15.20 5.16
CA ALA A 328 -19.94 -16.59 5.53
C ALA A 328 -18.99 -17.55 4.78
N HIS A 329 -18.87 -17.40 3.46
CA HIS A 329 -17.90 -18.19 2.68
C HIS A 329 -16.45 -17.93 3.10
N LEU A 330 -16.10 -16.70 3.49
CA LEU A 330 -14.76 -16.39 4.00
C LEU A 330 -14.47 -17.13 5.32
N ALA A 331 -15.47 -17.25 6.21
CA ALA A 331 -15.36 -17.98 7.47
C ALA A 331 -15.22 -19.49 7.26
N GLU A 332 -15.86 -20.04 6.22
CA GLU A 332 -15.71 -21.44 5.78
C GLU A 332 -14.44 -21.71 4.96
N GLU A 333 -13.56 -20.72 4.82
CA GLU A 333 -12.35 -20.78 3.98
C GLU A 333 -12.62 -21.01 2.47
N ASN A 334 -13.87 -20.79 2.03
CA ASN A 334 -14.30 -20.82 0.64
C ASN A 334 -13.86 -19.54 -0.11
N PHE A 335 -12.55 -19.29 -0.16
CA PHE A 335 -11.96 -18.01 -0.60
C PHE A 335 -12.30 -17.61 -2.04
N LYS A 336 -12.55 -18.57 -2.94
CA LYS A 336 -12.90 -18.29 -4.34
C LYS A 336 -14.31 -17.71 -4.47
N ASP A 337 -15.27 -18.29 -3.75
CA ASP A 337 -16.65 -17.80 -3.75
C ASP A 337 -16.77 -16.48 -3.00
N ALA A 338 -16.11 -16.38 -1.84
CA ALA A 338 -15.99 -15.12 -1.12
C ALA A 338 -15.40 -14.01 -2.00
N HIS A 339 -14.32 -14.29 -2.72
CA HIS A 339 -13.72 -13.35 -3.67
C HIS A 339 -14.72 -12.88 -4.73
N ARG A 340 -15.44 -13.80 -5.39
CA ARG A 340 -16.43 -13.46 -6.42
C ARG A 340 -17.54 -12.58 -5.87
N LEU A 341 -18.05 -12.89 -4.67
CA LEU A 341 -19.11 -12.11 -4.04
C LEU A 341 -18.62 -10.73 -3.60
N PHE A 342 -17.44 -10.63 -2.96
CA PHE A 342 -16.87 -9.32 -2.62
C PHE A 342 -16.58 -8.47 -3.85
N GLN A 343 -16.10 -9.07 -4.95
CA GLN A 343 -15.92 -8.34 -6.20
C GLN A 343 -17.25 -7.76 -6.69
N ARG A 344 -18.33 -8.55 -6.67
CA ARG A 344 -19.67 -8.07 -7.04
C ARG A 344 -20.15 -6.93 -6.14
N VAL A 345 -19.88 -6.99 -4.83
CA VAL A 345 -20.18 -5.87 -3.92
C VAL A 345 -19.42 -4.62 -4.33
N LEU A 346 -18.14 -4.74 -4.72
CA LEU A 346 -17.33 -3.59 -5.15
C LEU A 346 -17.73 -3.07 -6.53
N ASP A 347 -18.26 -3.92 -7.41
CA ASP A 347 -18.81 -3.49 -8.70
C ASP A 347 -20.07 -2.62 -8.50
N LEU A 348 -20.89 -2.95 -7.50
CA LEU A 348 -22.06 -2.14 -7.09
C LEU A 348 -21.64 -0.91 -6.29
N LYS A 349 -20.72 -1.09 -5.35
CA LYS A 349 -20.32 -0.12 -4.32
C LYS A 349 -18.78 -0.03 -4.24
N PRO A 350 -18.12 0.75 -5.11
CA PRO A 350 -16.65 0.75 -5.24
C PRO A 350 -15.86 1.09 -3.97
N ASN A 351 -16.49 1.80 -3.03
CA ASN A 351 -15.87 2.24 -1.77
C ASN A 351 -16.39 1.46 -0.54
N HIS A 352 -17.02 0.29 -0.76
CA HIS A 352 -17.54 -0.54 0.32
C HIS A 352 -16.40 -1.15 1.15
N PHE A 353 -16.13 -0.54 2.31
CA PHE A 353 -14.94 -0.80 3.12
C PHE A 353 -14.87 -2.22 3.70
N ARG A 354 -16.01 -2.86 4.02
CA ARG A 354 -16.03 -4.27 4.45
C ARG A 354 -15.69 -5.23 3.31
N ALA A 355 -16.24 -5.01 2.12
CA ALA A 355 -15.90 -5.78 0.92
C ALA A 355 -14.44 -5.59 0.49
N LEU A 356 -13.89 -4.37 0.57
CA LEU A 356 -12.45 -4.14 0.38
C LEU A 356 -11.62 -4.96 1.38
N SER A 357 -12.03 -5.00 2.65
CA SER A 357 -11.34 -5.79 3.70
C SER A 357 -11.40 -7.30 3.43
N GLY A 358 -12.58 -7.79 3.04
CA GLY A 358 -12.84 -9.18 2.69
C GLY A 358 -12.07 -9.62 1.45
N LEU A 359 -12.12 -8.83 0.37
CA LEU A 359 -11.41 -9.11 -0.88
C LEU A 359 -9.89 -9.09 -0.68
N ALA A 360 -9.35 -8.12 0.07
CA ALA A 360 -7.93 -8.08 0.41
C ALA A 360 -7.49 -9.35 1.18
N THR A 361 -8.32 -9.83 2.10
CA THR A 361 -8.07 -11.07 2.84
C THR A 361 -8.12 -12.31 1.94
N CYS A 362 -9.12 -12.39 1.05
CA CYS A 362 -9.24 -13.45 0.06
C CYS A 362 -8.02 -13.47 -0.87
N ALA A 363 -7.62 -12.31 -1.40
CA ALA A 363 -6.47 -12.17 -2.29
C ALA A 363 -5.18 -12.66 -1.64
N VAL A 364 -4.94 -12.34 -0.36
CA VAL A 364 -3.79 -12.89 0.40
C VAL A 364 -3.85 -14.41 0.53
N ARG A 365 -5.03 -14.99 0.77
CA ARG A 365 -5.21 -16.45 0.90
C ARG A 365 -5.01 -17.17 -0.44
N LEU A 366 -5.48 -16.55 -1.52
CA LEU A 366 -5.31 -17.00 -2.90
C LEU A 366 -3.91 -16.69 -3.47
N ARG A 367 -3.07 -15.96 -2.72
CA ARG A 367 -1.73 -15.48 -3.12
C ARG A 367 -1.75 -14.57 -4.35
N ASP A 368 -2.84 -13.86 -4.57
CA ASP A 368 -2.91 -12.77 -5.54
C ASP A 368 -2.40 -11.49 -4.88
N TRP A 369 -1.07 -11.29 -4.94
CA TRP A 369 -0.41 -10.18 -4.25
C TRP A 369 -0.72 -8.82 -4.89
N ASN A 370 -0.98 -8.77 -6.19
CA ASN A 370 -1.33 -7.53 -6.88
C ASN A 370 -2.71 -7.05 -6.41
N LEU A 371 -3.70 -7.93 -6.45
CA LEU A 371 -5.04 -7.60 -5.98
C LEU A 371 -5.05 -7.28 -4.47
N ALA A 372 -4.28 -8.04 -3.67
CA ALA A 372 -4.15 -7.79 -2.25
C ALA A 372 -3.58 -6.39 -1.97
N HIS A 373 -2.53 -5.99 -2.71
CA HIS A 373 -1.94 -4.66 -2.59
C HIS A 373 -2.91 -3.55 -2.97
N ASP A 374 -3.53 -3.66 -4.15
CA ASP A 374 -4.41 -2.61 -4.68
C ASP A 374 -5.63 -2.41 -3.78
N THR A 375 -6.24 -3.52 -3.34
CA THR A 375 -7.42 -3.47 -2.47
C THR A 375 -7.08 -2.93 -1.08
N ALA A 376 -5.96 -3.36 -0.49
CA ALA A 376 -5.53 -2.87 0.82
C ALA A 376 -5.06 -1.41 0.76
N SER A 377 -4.43 -0.99 -0.33
CA SER A 377 -4.03 0.39 -0.59
C SER A 377 -5.24 1.30 -0.75
N LYS A 378 -6.30 0.85 -1.44
CA LYS A 378 -7.57 1.59 -1.48
C LYS A 378 -8.21 1.68 -0.10
N LEU A 379 -8.21 0.59 0.65
CA LEU A 379 -8.75 0.54 2.01
C LEU A 379 -8.01 1.47 2.97
N ILE A 380 -6.68 1.62 2.86
CA ILE A 380 -5.91 2.52 3.72
C ILE A 380 -6.17 3.99 3.42
N ARG A 381 -6.51 4.35 2.18
CA ARG A 381 -6.94 5.72 1.82
C ARG A 381 -8.26 6.11 2.49
N ILE A 382 -9.19 5.15 2.60
CA ILE A 382 -10.51 5.33 3.23
C ILE A 382 -10.44 5.17 4.76
N SER A 383 -9.58 4.27 5.23
CA SER A 383 -9.49 3.90 6.63
C SER A 383 -8.01 3.69 6.99
N PRO A 384 -7.26 4.77 7.26
CA PRO A 384 -5.82 4.72 7.51
C PRO A 384 -5.40 3.79 8.67
N GLU A 385 -6.32 3.54 9.62
CA GLU A 385 -6.08 2.69 10.78
C GLU A 385 -6.66 1.27 10.63
N SER A 386 -7.07 0.88 9.42
CA SER A 386 -7.57 -0.46 9.17
C SER A 386 -6.48 -1.50 9.48
N ALA A 387 -6.64 -2.20 10.60
CA ALA A 387 -5.73 -3.25 11.00
C ALA A 387 -5.63 -4.38 9.97
N ILE A 388 -6.71 -4.60 9.20
CA ILE A 388 -6.73 -5.58 8.10
C ILE A 388 -5.85 -5.07 6.95
N ALA A 389 -6.05 -3.82 6.50
CA ALA A 389 -5.24 -3.23 5.43
C ALA A 389 -3.74 -3.27 5.78
N LEU A 390 -3.39 -2.83 6.99
CA LEU A 390 -2.00 -2.83 7.47
C LEU A 390 -1.40 -4.25 7.50
N LYS A 391 -2.14 -5.25 7.99
CA LYS A 391 -1.68 -6.65 7.98
C LYS A 391 -1.53 -7.20 6.57
N VAL A 392 -2.46 -6.88 5.67
CA VAL A 392 -2.41 -7.32 4.27
C VAL A 392 -1.20 -6.70 3.58
N LEU A 393 -1.01 -5.38 3.69
CA LEU A 393 0.15 -4.70 3.09
C LEU A 393 1.47 -5.23 3.64
N ALA A 394 1.58 -5.45 4.97
CA ALA A 394 2.77 -6.06 5.56
C ALA A 394 3.06 -7.46 4.97
N LYS A 395 2.01 -8.27 4.78
CA LYS A 395 2.15 -9.61 4.18
C LYS A 395 2.44 -9.57 2.68
N VAL A 396 1.92 -8.56 1.97
CA VAL A 396 2.27 -8.29 0.58
C VAL A 396 3.74 -7.89 0.48
N ASP A 397 4.22 -6.99 1.33
CA ASP A 397 5.63 -6.61 1.40
C ASP A 397 6.53 -7.82 1.72
N GLU A 398 6.10 -8.72 2.62
CA GLU A 398 6.78 -10.00 2.92
C GLU A 398 6.73 -10.97 1.72
N ALA A 399 5.64 -11.03 0.98
CA ALA A 399 5.55 -11.87 -0.22
C ALA A 399 6.43 -11.33 -1.35
N LEU A 400 6.46 -10.01 -1.54
CA LEU A 400 7.37 -9.33 -2.46
C LEU A 400 8.84 -9.57 -2.07
N TYR A 401 9.12 -9.68 -0.77
CA TYR A 401 10.42 -10.10 -0.25
C TYR A 401 10.87 -11.48 -0.77
N HIS A 402 9.94 -12.39 -1.12
CA HIS A 402 10.26 -13.72 -1.66
C HIS A 402 10.19 -13.82 -3.20
N LEU A 403 9.50 -12.88 -3.85
CA LEU A 403 9.38 -12.80 -5.31
C LEU A 403 10.54 -12.03 -5.97
N LEU A 404 11.28 -11.27 -5.16
CA LEU A 404 12.58 -10.67 -5.44
C LEU A 404 13.73 -11.66 -5.23
#